data_AF-A0A8T3ZZB8-F1
#
_entry.id   AF-A0A8T3ZZB8-F1
#
_cell.length_a   1.000
_cell.length_b   1.000
_cell.length_c   1.000
_cell.angle_alpha   90.00
_cell.angle_beta   90.00
_cell.angle_gamma   90.00
#
_symmetry.space_group_name_H-M   'P 1'
#
loop_
_entity.id
_entity.type
_entity.pdbx_description
1 polymer ?
#
loop_
_entity_poly.entity_id
_entity_poly.type
_entity_poly.pdbx_seq_one_letter_code
_entity_poly.pdbx_strand_id
1 'polypeptide(L)'
;MLKPVRMKKLSAVILEEKKDDVLRELKERGIIQLIDTSNINEFRYLELSSVPSSWVRARASEYLARVDNILETFKSDKGSSILGNFLEEKVEKIQVLETSPSSLFEEVEDRLRGVADRTAKISSRLESIKKEKEELDNARATLSILQKLGVAPKDLEGYRLLRVQVGIIPSKEFKNLEKDIEEITKDYLLYSSELDNRNSVVLLTFFKEHEAEITKILRIHRFEEIQIPSRIRGYGSEEASSKIESEVAGVEKEEKGLLEELWEIAAKEKNKLLQIRELLKVEEFLDGASTLFGKTAKTYVLNGWVPSSQVDEAVDTIQKSSD
;
A
#
# COMPACT_ATOMS: atom_id res chain seq x y z
N MET A 1 43.67 2.39 -12.28
CA MET A 1 42.94 2.31 -13.57
C MET A 1 42.37 0.90 -13.68
N LEU A 2 41.05 0.73 -13.70
CA LEU A 2 40.42 -0.58 -13.89
C LEU A 2 40.64 -1.01 -15.34
N LYS A 3 41.32 -2.13 -15.57
CA LYS A 3 41.53 -2.70 -16.92
C LYS A 3 40.53 -3.83 -17.14
N PRO A 4 40.02 -4.02 -18.38
CA PRO A 4 39.18 -5.16 -18.71
C PRO A 4 39.89 -6.48 -18.39
N VAL A 5 39.16 -7.41 -17.78
CA VAL A 5 39.66 -8.77 -17.49
C VAL A 5 39.44 -9.65 -18.72
N ARG A 6 40.42 -10.49 -19.05
CA ARG A 6 40.30 -11.44 -20.17
C ARG A 6 39.26 -12.51 -19.82
N MET A 7 38.24 -12.67 -20.65
CA MET A 7 37.21 -13.69 -20.49
C MET A 7 37.52 -14.93 -21.36
N LYS A 8 37.09 -16.11 -20.91
CA LYS A 8 37.04 -17.34 -21.71
C LYS A 8 35.60 -17.84 -21.79
N LYS A 9 35.26 -18.43 -22.93
CA LYS A 9 33.99 -19.12 -23.11
C LYS A 9 34.09 -20.50 -22.47
N LEU A 10 33.14 -20.85 -21.62
CA LEU A 10 32.97 -22.17 -21.04
C LEU A 10 31.69 -22.79 -21.60
N SER A 11 31.79 -24.05 -22.00
CA SER A 11 30.66 -24.87 -22.44
C SER A 11 30.69 -26.18 -21.68
N ALA A 12 29.55 -26.58 -21.11
CA ALA A 12 29.45 -27.85 -20.40
C ALA A 12 28.13 -28.54 -20.72
N VAL A 13 28.17 -29.88 -20.70
CA VAL A 13 27.01 -30.75 -20.86
C VAL A 13 26.78 -31.43 -19.51
N ILE A 14 25.59 -31.25 -18.96
CA ILE A 14 25.22 -31.75 -17.62
C ILE A 14 23.99 -32.65 -17.72
N LEU A 15 23.90 -33.65 -16.85
CA LEU A 15 22.72 -34.53 -16.78
C LEU A 15 21.51 -33.74 -16.26
N GLU A 16 20.30 -34.10 -16.73
CA GLU A 16 19.06 -33.46 -16.28
C GLU A 16 18.88 -33.49 -14.77
N GLU A 17 19.25 -34.60 -14.12
CA GLU A 17 19.14 -34.76 -12.66
C GLU A 17 20.11 -33.88 -11.86
N LYS A 18 21.24 -33.46 -12.46
CA LYS A 18 22.26 -32.62 -11.82
C LYS A 18 22.11 -31.13 -12.16
N LYS A 19 21.14 -30.79 -13.01
CA LYS A 19 20.99 -29.44 -13.58
C LYS A 19 20.80 -28.38 -12.49
N ASP A 20 19.95 -28.65 -11.50
CA ASP A 20 19.66 -27.69 -10.43
C ASP A 20 20.85 -27.53 -9.47
N ASP A 21 21.54 -28.62 -9.11
CA ASP A 21 22.71 -28.61 -8.21
C ASP A 21 23.87 -27.80 -8.82
N VAL A 22 24.19 -28.05 -10.10
CA VAL A 22 25.21 -27.30 -10.84
C VAL A 22 24.86 -25.82 -10.90
N LEU A 23 23.60 -25.48 -11.16
CA LEU A 23 23.17 -24.09 -11.30
C LEU A 23 23.20 -23.35 -9.95
N ARG A 24 22.85 -24.02 -8.84
CA ARG A 24 22.94 -23.47 -7.48
C ARG A 24 24.38 -23.17 -7.09
N GLU A 25 25.30 -24.10 -7.32
CA GLU A 25 26.72 -23.92 -7.02
C GLU A 25 27.35 -22.80 -7.86
N LEU A 26 27.05 -22.75 -9.16
CA LEU A 26 27.51 -21.67 -10.04
C LEU A 26 26.96 -20.30 -9.60
N LYS A 27 25.71 -20.23 -9.14
CA LYS A 27 25.11 -19.01 -8.60
C LYS A 27 25.82 -18.56 -7.33
N GLU A 28 26.08 -19.44 -6.37
CA GLU A 28 26.71 -19.08 -5.10
C GLU A 28 28.11 -18.52 -5.30
N ARG A 29 28.86 -19.07 -6.27
CA ARG A 29 30.19 -18.56 -6.62
C ARG A 29 30.16 -17.28 -7.46
N GLY A 30 29.13 -17.08 -8.28
CA GLY A 30 28.98 -15.87 -9.09
C GLY A 30 30.07 -15.66 -10.14
N ILE A 31 30.70 -16.75 -10.60
CA ILE A 31 31.91 -16.73 -11.46
C ILE A 31 31.63 -16.85 -12.96
N ILE A 32 30.37 -17.07 -13.35
CA ILE A 32 29.98 -17.27 -14.75
C ILE A 32 28.84 -16.34 -15.15
N GLN A 33 28.96 -15.73 -16.34
CA GLN A 33 27.86 -15.07 -17.01
C GLN A 33 27.25 -16.02 -18.04
N LEU A 34 26.05 -16.53 -17.78
CA LEU A 34 25.33 -17.42 -18.69
C LEU A 34 24.87 -16.71 -19.96
N ILE A 35 24.83 -17.45 -21.07
CA ILE A 35 24.43 -17.00 -22.40
C ILE A 35 23.37 -17.97 -22.93
N ASP A 36 22.37 -17.43 -23.62
CA ASP A 36 21.35 -18.23 -24.29
C ASP A 36 21.99 -19.23 -25.27
N THR A 37 21.82 -20.51 -24.94
CA THR A 37 22.40 -21.66 -25.63
C THR A 37 21.44 -22.28 -26.64
N SER A 38 20.17 -21.89 -26.63
CA SER A 38 19.12 -22.49 -27.47
C SER A 38 19.38 -22.34 -28.96
N ASN A 39 20.17 -21.34 -29.38
CA ASN A 39 20.42 -21.03 -30.78
C ASN A 39 21.91 -20.84 -31.14
N ILE A 40 22.82 -21.51 -30.41
CA ILE A 40 24.27 -21.40 -30.66
C ILE A 40 24.70 -22.39 -31.76
N ASN A 41 25.40 -21.86 -32.78
CA ASN A 41 25.91 -22.63 -33.93
C ASN A 41 26.86 -23.78 -33.55
N GLU A 42 27.61 -23.65 -32.46
CA GLU A 42 28.58 -24.65 -32.00
C GLU A 42 27.95 -26.00 -31.62
N PHE A 43 26.65 -26.01 -31.27
CA PHE A 43 25.91 -27.21 -30.87
C PHE A 43 24.77 -27.56 -31.82
N ARG A 44 24.80 -27.07 -33.07
CA ARG A 44 23.71 -27.26 -34.03
C ARG A 44 23.38 -28.73 -34.33
N TYR A 45 24.35 -29.62 -34.15
CA TYR A 45 24.19 -31.08 -34.33
C TYR A 45 23.49 -31.78 -33.14
N LEU A 46 23.32 -31.10 -32.00
CA LEU A 46 22.66 -31.64 -30.81
C LEU A 46 21.14 -31.39 -30.79
N GLU A 47 20.58 -30.77 -31.83
CA GLU A 47 19.15 -30.44 -31.94
C GLU A 47 18.58 -29.82 -30.66
N LEU A 48 19.28 -28.81 -30.13
CA LEU A 48 18.93 -28.18 -28.86
C LEU A 48 17.56 -27.52 -28.93
N SER A 49 16.76 -27.75 -27.89
CA SER A 49 15.51 -27.05 -27.64
C SER A 49 15.69 -25.99 -26.57
N SER A 50 14.90 -24.91 -26.62
CA SER A 50 14.83 -23.92 -25.54
C SER A 50 14.19 -24.54 -24.30
N VAL A 51 14.70 -24.20 -23.12
CA VAL A 51 14.06 -24.57 -21.86
C VAL A 51 12.97 -23.53 -21.55
N PRO A 52 11.68 -23.90 -21.55
CA PRO A 52 10.63 -22.97 -21.15
C PRO A 52 10.75 -22.67 -19.64
N SER A 53 10.34 -21.46 -19.25
CA SER A 53 10.17 -21.16 -17.83
C SER A 53 9.11 -22.09 -17.23
N SER A 54 9.37 -22.59 -16.02
CA SER A 54 8.46 -23.51 -15.35
C SER A 54 7.42 -22.77 -14.50
N TRP A 55 6.50 -23.53 -13.90
CA TRP A 55 5.54 -23.00 -12.93
C TRP A 55 6.21 -22.36 -11.71
N VAL A 56 7.46 -22.75 -11.40
CA VAL A 56 8.25 -22.25 -10.25
C VAL A 56 8.42 -20.74 -10.34
N ARG A 57 8.73 -20.20 -11.53
CA ARG A 57 8.92 -18.75 -11.69
C ARG A 57 7.66 -17.96 -11.42
N ALA A 58 6.54 -18.35 -12.05
CA ALA A 58 5.26 -17.69 -11.86
C ALA A 58 4.83 -17.73 -10.38
N ARG A 59 5.03 -18.89 -9.73
CA ARG A 59 4.70 -19.09 -8.33
C ARG A 59 5.62 -18.28 -7.39
N ALA A 60 6.92 -18.23 -7.68
CA ALA A 60 7.88 -17.41 -6.95
C ALA A 60 7.53 -15.92 -7.04
N SER A 61 7.23 -15.40 -8.24
CA SER A 61 6.82 -14.01 -8.43
C SER A 61 5.54 -13.67 -7.66
N GLU A 62 4.54 -14.56 -7.66
CA GLU A 62 3.30 -14.38 -6.89
C GLU A 62 3.58 -14.27 -5.39
N TYR A 63 4.38 -15.19 -4.85
CA TYR A 63 4.73 -15.18 -3.43
C TYR A 63 5.64 -14.02 -3.04
N LEU A 64 6.56 -13.61 -3.92
CA LEU A 64 7.38 -12.42 -3.72
C LEU A 64 6.49 -11.18 -3.56
N ALA A 65 5.51 -10.99 -4.44
CA ALA A 65 4.57 -9.88 -4.34
C ALA A 65 3.79 -9.93 -3.00
N ARG A 66 3.34 -11.12 -2.57
CA ARG A 66 2.66 -11.28 -1.28
C ARG A 66 3.55 -10.93 -0.09
N VAL A 67 4.81 -11.40 -0.10
CA VAL A 67 5.79 -11.10 0.96
C VAL A 67 6.11 -9.61 0.99
N ASP A 68 6.35 -9.00 -0.17
CA ASP A 68 6.65 -7.58 -0.29
C ASP A 68 5.48 -6.73 0.20
N ASN A 69 4.23 -7.06 -0.15
CA ASN A 69 3.05 -6.38 0.38
C ASN A 69 2.98 -6.44 1.91
N ILE A 70 3.23 -7.60 2.52
CA ILE A 70 3.25 -7.74 3.99
C ILE A 70 4.38 -6.89 4.59
N LEU A 71 5.59 -6.95 4.03
CA LEU A 71 6.72 -6.14 4.50
C LEU A 71 6.46 -4.64 4.36
N GLU A 72 5.71 -4.21 3.33
CA GLU A 72 5.27 -2.83 3.16
C GLU A 72 4.27 -2.40 4.22
N THR A 73 3.37 -3.28 4.67
CA THR A 73 2.47 -2.94 5.79
C THR A 73 3.24 -2.59 7.06
N PHE A 74 4.41 -3.20 7.28
CA PHE A 74 5.28 -2.87 8.41
C PHE A 74 6.01 -1.52 8.23
N LYS A 75 6.21 -1.05 7.00
CA LYS A 75 6.90 0.21 6.66
C LYS A 75 5.97 1.42 6.63
N SER A 76 4.71 1.22 6.27
CA SER A 76 3.81 2.31 5.88
C SER A 76 3.37 3.20 7.05
N ASP A 77 3.60 2.80 8.29
CA ASP A 77 3.31 3.64 9.45
C ASP A 77 4.45 4.65 9.73
N LYS A 78 4.65 5.54 8.75
CA LYS A 78 5.69 6.59 8.74
C LYS A 78 5.50 7.64 9.84
N GLY A 79 4.40 7.60 10.60
CA GLY A 79 4.15 8.45 11.77
C GLY A 79 4.91 8.00 13.02
N SER A 80 5.24 6.70 13.12
CA SER A 80 6.00 6.14 14.23
C SER A 80 7.44 5.88 13.77
N SER A 81 8.37 6.77 14.14
CA SER A 81 9.83 6.61 13.95
C SER A 81 10.42 5.30 14.49
N ILE A 82 9.60 4.49 15.17
CA ILE A 82 9.94 3.23 15.81
C ILE A 82 10.06 2.09 14.79
N LEU A 83 9.17 2.00 13.79
CA LEU A 83 9.19 0.92 12.79
C LEU A 83 10.18 1.19 11.65
N GLY A 84 10.31 2.44 11.22
CA GLY A 84 11.25 2.82 10.14
C GLY A 84 12.70 2.42 10.44
N ASN A 85 13.16 2.68 11.67
CA ASN A 85 14.52 2.33 12.11
C ASN A 85 14.68 0.83 12.42
N PHE A 86 13.61 0.16 12.87
CA PHE A 86 13.62 -1.29 13.11
C PHE A 86 13.80 -2.09 11.81
N LEU A 87 13.43 -1.53 10.65
CA LEU A 87 13.43 -2.23 9.36
C LEU A 87 14.76 -2.17 8.60
N GLU A 88 15.75 -1.40 9.05
CA GLU A 88 17.07 -1.29 8.41
C GLU A 88 18.03 -2.46 8.70
N GLU A 89 17.64 -3.42 9.54
CA GLU A 89 18.52 -4.54 9.88
C GLU A 89 18.80 -5.49 8.71
N LYS A 90 20.10 -5.74 8.53
CA LYS A 90 20.72 -6.57 7.50
C LYS A 90 20.13 -7.98 7.50
N VAL A 91 19.82 -8.45 6.30
CA VAL A 91 19.51 -9.87 6.05
C VAL A 91 20.75 -10.68 6.40
N GLU A 92 20.69 -11.45 7.49
CA GLU A 92 21.72 -12.45 7.78
C GLU A 92 21.69 -13.52 6.68
N LYS A 93 22.86 -13.84 6.11
CA LYS A 93 22.99 -14.96 5.19
C LYS A 93 22.66 -16.24 5.94
N ILE A 94 21.65 -16.97 5.47
CA ILE A 94 21.27 -18.27 6.03
C ILE A 94 21.56 -19.33 5.00
N GLN A 95 22.16 -20.43 5.46
CA GLN A 95 22.34 -21.63 4.66
C GLN A 95 20.97 -22.23 4.34
N VAL A 96 20.64 -22.29 3.06
CA VAL A 96 19.40 -22.88 2.58
C VAL A 96 19.52 -24.39 2.68
N LEU A 97 18.62 -25.04 3.42
CA LEU A 97 18.46 -26.48 3.35
C LEU A 97 17.84 -26.82 1.99
N GLU A 98 18.55 -27.60 1.18
CA GLU A 98 18.08 -28.10 -0.11
C GLU A 98 16.72 -28.78 0.05
N THR A 99 15.69 -28.09 -0.40
CA THR A 99 14.30 -28.52 -0.31
C THR A 99 13.71 -28.40 -1.71
N SER A 100 12.91 -29.38 -2.12
CA SER A 100 12.29 -29.33 -3.45
C SER A 100 11.41 -28.08 -3.59
N PRO A 101 11.28 -27.49 -4.79
CA PRO A 101 10.44 -26.30 -5.00
C PRO A 101 9.01 -26.48 -4.47
N SER A 102 8.42 -27.66 -4.65
CA SER A 102 7.06 -27.95 -4.18
C SER A 102 6.90 -27.82 -2.66
N SER A 103 7.79 -28.46 -1.89
CA SER A 103 7.74 -28.40 -0.43
C SER A 103 8.09 -27.01 0.12
N LEU A 104 8.98 -26.28 -0.57
CA LEU A 104 9.24 -24.86 -0.26
C LEU A 104 7.96 -24.03 -0.41
N PHE A 105 7.25 -24.16 -1.52
CA PHE A 105 6.03 -23.37 -1.76
C PHE A 105 4.88 -23.74 -0.82
N GLU A 106 4.76 -24.99 -0.40
CA GLU A 106 3.79 -25.41 0.62
C GLU A 106 4.06 -24.74 1.97
N GLU A 107 5.33 -24.77 2.44
CA GLU A 107 5.72 -24.11 3.68
C GLU A 107 5.49 -22.59 3.63
N VAL A 108 5.85 -21.98 2.50
CA VAL A 108 5.63 -20.55 2.25
C VAL A 108 4.13 -20.21 2.27
N GLU A 109 3.27 -21.02 1.65
CA GLU A 109 1.83 -20.81 1.62
C GLU A 109 1.22 -20.81 3.02
N ASP A 110 1.47 -21.87 3.79
CA ASP A 110 0.89 -22.05 5.13
C ASP A 110 1.31 -20.89 6.05
N ARG A 111 2.57 -20.49 5.94
CA ARG A 111 3.13 -19.41 6.72
C ARG A 111 2.54 -18.05 6.33
N LEU A 112 2.48 -17.75 5.03
CA LEU A 112 1.97 -16.47 4.55
C LEU A 112 0.48 -16.31 4.81
N ARG A 113 -0.32 -17.38 4.74
CA ARG A 113 -1.76 -17.31 4.98
C ARG A 113 -2.09 -16.74 6.36
N GLY A 114 -1.40 -17.23 7.40
CA GLY A 114 -1.64 -16.78 8.76
C GLY A 114 -1.18 -15.35 9.05
N VAL A 115 -0.09 -14.90 8.42
CA VAL A 115 0.42 -13.53 8.60
C VAL A 115 -0.41 -12.54 7.78
N ALA A 116 -0.71 -12.87 6.52
CA ALA A 116 -1.46 -12.00 5.61
C ALA A 116 -2.87 -11.68 6.14
N ASP A 117 -3.60 -12.65 6.67
CA ASP A 117 -4.95 -12.42 7.21
C ASP A 117 -4.94 -11.45 8.40
N ARG A 118 -3.97 -11.62 9.31
CA ARG A 118 -3.81 -10.73 10.48
C ARG A 118 -3.42 -9.31 10.05
N THR A 119 -2.41 -9.16 9.20
CA THR A 119 -1.98 -7.83 8.73
C THR A 119 -3.05 -7.13 7.88
N ALA A 120 -3.83 -7.88 7.09
CA ALA A 120 -4.93 -7.33 6.28
C ALA A 120 -6.07 -6.80 7.16
N LYS A 121 -6.46 -7.53 8.21
CA LYS A 121 -7.49 -7.08 9.17
C LYS A 121 -7.08 -5.78 9.86
N ILE A 122 -5.84 -5.73 10.37
CA ILE A 122 -5.30 -4.52 11.02
C ILE A 122 -5.27 -3.35 10.04
N SER A 123 -4.72 -3.55 8.83
CA SER A 123 -4.61 -2.48 7.82
C SER A 123 -5.98 -1.93 7.41
N SER A 124 -6.96 -2.80 7.22
CA SER A 124 -8.34 -2.42 6.89
C SER A 124 -8.99 -1.59 8.01
N ARG A 125 -8.74 -1.98 9.27
CA ARG A 125 -9.26 -1.23 10.42
C ARG A 125 -8.57 0.12 10.57
N LEU A 126 -7.26 0.21 10.40
CA LEU A 126 -6.51 1.48 10.40
C LEU A 126 -7.02 2.45 9.32
N GLU A 127 -7.33 1.96 8.12
CA GLU A 127 -7.91 2.79 7.06
C GLU A 127 -9.33 3.26 7.40
N SER A 128 -10.13 2.42 8.08
CA SER A 128 -11.46 2.81 8.58
C SER A 128 -11.34 3.88 9.66
N ILE A 129 -10.41 3.71 10.60
CA ILE A 129 -10.08 4.68 11.66
C ILE A 129 -9.67 6.03 11.07
N LYS A 130 -8.87 6.04 10.01
CA LYS A 130 -8.47 7.28 9.32
C LYS A 130 -9.69 8.03 8.80
N LYS A 131 -10.64 7.34 8.17
CA LYS A 131 -11.91 7.94 7.70
C LYS A 131 -12.76 8.43 8.88
N GLU A 132 -12.85 7.66 9.96
CA GLU A 132 -13.56 8.07 11.17
C GLU A 132 -12.97 9.36 11.77
N LYS A 133 -11.65 9.50 11.79
CA LYS A 133 -10.97 10.74 12.22
C LYS A 133 -11.29 11.92 11.32
N GLU A 134 -11.25 11.74 9.99
CA GLU A 134 -11.62 12.79 9.03
C GLU A 134 -13.08 13.26 9.22
N GLU A 135 -13.99 12.33 9.49
CA GLU A 135 -15.39 12.65 9.81
C GLU A 135 -15.53 13.41 11.14
N LEU A 136 -14.77 13.01 12.17
CA LEU A 136 -14.75 13.68 13.47
C LEU A 136 -14.17 15.09 13.38
N ASP A 137 -13.13 15.29 12.58
CA ASP A 137 -12.54 16.60 12.33
C ASP A 137 -13.50 17.51 11.58
N ASN A 138 -14.22 16.99 10.57
CA ASN A 138 -15.28 17.74 9.89
C ASN A 138 -16.43 18.11 10.85
N ALA A 139 -16.84 17.18 11.72
CA ALA A 139 -17.83 17.44 12.75
C ALA A 139 -17.38 18.53 13.74
N ARG A 140 -16.12 18.48 14.18
CA ARG A 140 -15.51 19.49 15.04
C ARG A 140 -15.46 20.87 14.37
N ALA A 141 -15.02 20.92 13.11
CA ALA A 141 -14.96 22.16 12.34
C ALA A 141 -16.36 22.78 12.17
N THR A 142 -17.35 21.97 11.80
CA THR A 142 -18.75 22.41 11.67
C THR A 142 -19.29 22.92 13.00
N LEU A 143 -19.08 22.18 14.10
CA LEU A 143 -19.52 22.60 15.43
C LEU A 143 -18.91 23.94 15.85
N SER A 144 -17.62 24.17 15.56
CA SER A 144 -16.96 25.45 15.82
C SER A 144 -17.62 26.62 15.07
N ILE A 145 -18.02 26.40 13.81
CA ILE A 145 -18.74 27.40 13.01
C ILE A 145 -20.12 27.71 13.64
N LEU A 146 -20.87 26.68 14.05
CA LEU A 146 -22.17 26.85 14.69
C LEU A 146 -22.06 27.59 16.04
N GLN A 147 -21.02 27.31 16.82
CA GLN A 147 -20.74 28.01 18.06
C GLN A 147 -20.47 29.51 17.83
N LYS A 148 -19.76 29.89 16.76
CA LYS A 148 -19.58 31.31 16.38
C LYS A 148 -20.88 32.03 16.03
N LEU A 149 -21.87 31.28 15.54
CA LEU A 149 -23.21 31.76 15.27
C LEU A 149 -24.11 31.76 16.52
N GLY A 150 -23.66 31.15 17.62
CA GLY A 150 -24.47 31.00 18.84
C GLY A 150 -25.64 30.02 18.70
N VAL A 151 -25.58 29.09 17.74
CA VAL A 151 -26.62 28.08 17.50
C VAL A 151 -26.11 26.67 17.75
N ALA A 152 -26.97 25.77 18.21
CA ALA A 152 -26.64 24.36 18.34
C ALA A 152 -27.09 23.55 17.11
N PRO A 153 -26.45 22.41 16.81
CA PRO A 153 -26.87 21.53 15.71
C PRO A 153 -28.34 21.12 15.78
N LYS A 154 -28.88 20.87 16.98
CA LYS A 154 -30.29 20.53 17.19
C LYS A 154 -31.27 21.64 16.78
N ASP A 155 -30.82 22.89 16.77
CA ASP A 155 -31.66 24.07 16.47
C ASP A 155 -31.80 24.30 14.96
N LEU A 156 -31.18 23.48 14.11
CA LEU A 156 -31.21 23.61 12.65
C LEU A 156 -32.26 22.70 11.99
N GLU A 157 -32.89 21.80 12.75
CA GLU A 157 -33.80 20.78 12.23
C GLU A 157 -35.08 20.67 13.06
N GLY A 158 -36.05 19.89 12.57
CA GLY A 158 -37.29 19.61 13.29
C GLY A 158 -38.44 20.62 13.06
N TYR A 159 -38.24 21.64 12.22
CA TYR A 159 -39.28 22.62 11.92
C TYR A 159 -40.23 22.16 10.80
N ARG A 160 -41.54 22.20 11.09
CA ARG A 160 -42.59 21.80 10.13
C ARG A 160 -42.65 22.73 8.93
N LEU A 161 -42.74 24.04 9.18
CA LEU A 161 -42.97 25.07 8.15
C LEU A 161 -41.71 25.86 7.77
N LEU A 162 -40.67 25.83 8.61
CA LEU A 162 -39.46 26.61 8.40
C LEU A 162 -38.35 25.75 7.81
N ARG A 163 -37.57 26.35 6.91
CA ARG A 163 -36.26 25.87 6.48
C ARG A 163 -35.22 26.69 7.23
N VAL A 164 -34.24 26.03 7.84
CA VAL A 164 -33.07 26.65 8.46
C VAL A 164 -31.85 26.20 7.68
N GLN A 165 -31.02 27.12 7.25
CA GLN A 165 -29.79 26.85 6.50
C GLN A 165 -28.63 27.61 7.11
N VAL A 166 -27.48 26.94 7.17
CA VAL A 166 -26.21 27.56 7.52
C VAL A 166 -25.29 27.41 6.33
N GLY A 167 -24.59 28.47 5.96
CA GLY A 167 -23.64 28.41 4.85
C GLY A 167 -22.67 29.57 4.83
N ILE A 168 -21.77 29.54 3.86
CA ILE A 168 -20.69 30.51 3.70
C ILE A 168 -20.99 31.36 2.47
N ILE A 169 -20.77 32.68 2.59
CA ILE A 169 -20.81 33.61 1.47
C ILE A 169 -19.60 34.54 1.50
N PRO A 170 -19.21 35.16 0.37
CA PRO A 170 -18.31 36.30 0.40
C PRO A 170 -18.92 37.44 1.23
N SER A 171 -18.18 38.01 2.18
CA SER A 171 -18.70 39.01 3.13
C SER A 171 -19.29 40.25 2.46
N LYS A 172 -18.83 40.59 1.24
CA LYS A 172 -19.34 41.71 0.44
C LYS A 172 -20.75 41.47 -0.10
N GLU A 173 -21.16 40.21 -0.26
CA GLU A 173 -22.47 39.84 -0.81
C GLU A 173 -23.58 39.88 0.24
N PHE A 174 -23.26 39.90 1.54
CA PHE A 174 -24.25 39.80 2.62
C PHE A 174 -25.41 40.81 2.48
N LYS A 175 -25.08 42.08 2.24
CA LYS A 175 -26.10 43.14 2.09
C LYS A 175 -26.93 43.03 0.83
N ASN A 176 -26.40 42.43 -0.23
CA ASN A 176 -27.15 42.20 -1.47
C ASN A 176 -28.07 40.99 -1.30
N LEU A 177 -27.55 39.91 -0.71
CA LEU A 177 -28.33 38.73 -0.36
C LEU A 177 -29.57 39.09 0.49
N GLU A 178 -29.40 39.93 1.51
CA GLU A 178 -30.49 40.40 2.36
C GLU A 178 -31.58 41.13 1.57
N LYS A 179 -31.19 42.04 0.66
CA LYS A 179 -32.13 42.77 -0.19
C LYS A 179 -32.89 41.87 -1.14
N ASP A 180 -32.20 40.93 -1.78
CA ASP A 180 -32.82 40.04 -2.77
C ASP A 180 -33.79 39.07 -2.08
N ILE A 181 -33.47 38.57 -0.87
CA ILE A 181 -34.41 37.78 -0.05
C ILE A 181 -35.65 38.62 0.31
N GLU A 182 -35.45 39.88 0.66
CA GLU A 182 -36.51 40.82 1.02
C GLU A 182 -37.51 41.15 -0.10
N GLU A 183 -37.13 40.92 -1.36
CA GLU A 183 -38.03 41.02 -2.52
C GLU A 183 -38.98 39.81 -2.63
N ILE A 184 -38.60 38.66 -2.07
CA ILE A 184 -39.44 37.46 -2.01
C ILE A 184 -40.36 37.51 -0.80
N THR A 185 -39.79 37.72 0.39
CA THR A 185 -40.54 37.63 1.66
C THR A 185 -39.99 38.57 2.72
N LYS A 186 -40.86 39.03 3.61
CA LYS A 186 -40.48 39.76 4.82
C LYS A 186 -40.37 38.84 6.04
N ASP A 187 -40.81 37.59 5.92
CA ASP A 187 -40.79 36.60 6.99
C ASP A 187 -39.53 35.73 6.92
N TYR A 188 -38.39 36.34 7.21
CA TYR A 188 -37.09 35.67 7.26
C TYR A 188 -36.29 36.10 8.50
N LEU A 189 -35.36 35.24 8.93
CA LEU A 189 -34.29 35.58 9.86
C LEU A 189 -32.97 35.39 9.14
N LEU A 190 -32.17 36.45 9.08
CA LEU A 190 -30.83 36.43 8.52
C LEU A 190 -29.84 36.91 9.59
N TYR A 191 -28.87 36.07 9.91
CA TYR A 191 -27.80 36.40 10.84
C TYR A 191 -26.46 36.05 10.21
N SER A 192 -25.43 36.85 10.46
CA SER A 192 -24.07 36.56 9.99
C SER A 192 -23.02 36.79 11.05
N SER A 193 -21.92 36.05 10.91
CA SER A 193 -20.71 36.21 11.69
C SER A 193 -19.50 36.12 10.75
N GLU A 194 -18.42 36.83 11.07
CA GLU A 194 -17.20 36.79 10.28
C GLU A 194 -16.53 35.42 10.42
N LEU A 195 -16.27 34.76 9.29
CA LEU A 195 -15.56 33.49 9.28
C LEU A 195 -14.05 33.73 9.08
N ASP A 196 -13.71 34.55 8.09
CA ASP A 196 -12.37 35.03 7.75
C ASP A 196 -12.43 36.42 7.08
N ASN A 197 -11.28 36.98 6.67
CA ASN A 197 -11.19 38.33 6.07
C ASN A 197 -11.99 38.54 4.76
N ARG A 198 -12.51 37.48 4.14
CA ARG A 198 -13.22 37.50 2.86
C ARG A 198 -14.61 36.89 2.93
N ASN A 199 -14.85 35.99 3.89
CA ASN A 199 -16.04 35.17 3.98
C ASN A 199 -16.78 35.36 5.31
N SER A 200 -18.10 35.32 5.23
CA SER A 200 -19.00 35.34 6.39
C SER A 200 -19.78 34.03 6.41
N VAL A 201 -19.98 33.50 7.61
CA VAL A 201 -20.97 32.45 7.83
C VAL A 201 -22.33 33.09 8.04
N VAL A 202 -23.35 32.53 7.43
CA VAL A 202 -24.73 33.01 7.44
C VAL A 202 -25.66 31.93 7.94
N LEU A 203 -26.55 32.30 8.87
CA LEU A 203 -27.73 31.54 9.26
C LEU A 203 -28.94 32.20 8.62
N LEU A 204 -29.68 31.44 7.84
CA LEU A 204 -30.89 31.89 7.16
C LEU A 204 -32.06 30.97 7.52
N THR A 205 -33.16 31.55 7.99
CA THR A 205 -34.42 30.87 8.26
C THR A 205 -35.55 31.52 7.49
N PHE A 206 -36.38 30.73 6.81
CA PHE A 206 -37.54 31.21 6.03
C PHE A 206 -38.63 30.13 5.92
N PHE A 207 -39.83 30.49 5.45
CA PHE A 207 -40.90 29.52 5.18
C PHE A 207 -40.62 28.65 3.95
N LYS A 208 -40.81 27.34 4.07
CA LYS A 208 -40.51 26.35 3.01
C LYS A 208 -41.23 26.62 1.68
N GLU A 209 -42.33 27.35 1.68
CA GLU A 209 -43.02 27.74 0.44
C GLU A 209 -42.14 28.57 -0.51
N HIS A 210 -41.17 29.31 0.03
CA HIS A 210 -40.22 30.14 -0.73
C HIS A 210 -38.91 29.42 -1.10
N GLU A 211 -38.78 28.11 -0.80
CA GLU A 211 -37.53 27.37 -0.97
C GLU A 211 -36.99 27.41 -2.40
N ALA A 212 -37.86 27.28 -3.40
CA ALA A 212 -37.45 27.29 -4.81
C ALA A 212 -36.89 28.65 -5.26
N GLU A 213 -37.42 29.75 -4.73
CA GLU A 213 -37.01 31.11 -5.10
C GLU A 213 -35.75 31.52 -4.34
N ILE A 214 -35.73 31.30 -3.02
CA ILE A 214 -34.57 31.60 -2.16
C ILE A 214 -33.35 30.77 -2.59
N THR A 215 -33.51 29.50 -2.96
CA THR A 215 -32.39 28.68 -3.46
C THR A 215 -31.73 29.28 -4.71
N LYS A 216 -32.49 29.96 -5.58
CA LYS A 216 -31.92 30.64 -6.76
C LYS A 216 -31.09 31.85 -6.34
N ILE A 217 -31.61 32.64 -5.39
CA ILE A 217 -30.89 33.80 -4.84
C ILE A 217 -29.60 33.37 -4.15
N LEU A 218 -29.67 32.33 -3.32
CA LEU A 218 -28.50 31.76 -2.64
C LEU A 218 -27.38 31.39 -3.64
N ARG A 219 -27.74 30.80 -4.78
CA ARG A 219 -26.77 30.49 -5.85
C ARG A 219 -26.16 31.73 -6.48
N ILE A 220 -26.94 32.80 -6.70
CA ILE A 220 -26.44 34.07 -7.26
C ILE A 220 -25.36 34.68 -6.35
N HIS A 221 -25.58 34.64 -5.02
CA HIS A 221 -24.63 35.15 -4.03
C HIS A 221 -23.56 34.15 -3.61
N ARG A 222 -23.40 33.03 -4.34
CA ARG A 222 -22.37 32.01 -4.10
C ARG A 222 -22.44 31.43 -2.69
N PHE A 223 -23.64 31.20 -2.19
CA PHE A 223 -23.87 30.54 -0.92
C PHE A 223 -23.47 29.07 -1.01
N GLU A 224 -22.55 28.67 -0.13
CA GLU A 224 -22.11 27.30 0.05
C GLU A 224 -22.74 26.74 1.33
N GLU A 225 -23.77 25.89 1.19
CA GLU A 225 -24.47 25.30 2.33
C GLU A 225 -23.54 24.35 3.11
N ILE A 226 -23.42 24.58 4.42
CA ILE A 226 -22.69 23.69 5.33
C ILE A 226 -23.59 22.51 5.66
N GLN A 227 -23.17 21.32 5.25
CA GLN A 227 -23.87 20.08 5.57
C GLN A 227 -23.60 19.69 7.02
N ILE A 228 -24.65 19.56 7.83
CA ILE A 228 -24.51 19.18 9.24
C ILE A 228 -24.19 17.68 9.36
N PRO A 229 -23.00 17.31 9.88
CA PRO A 229 -22.61 15.92 10.01
C PRO A 229 -23.56 15.14 10.92
N SER A 230 -23.88 13.90 10.52
CA SER A 230 -24.79 13.02 11.26
C SER A 230 -24.34 12.77 12.71
N ARG A 231 -23.02 12.78 12.97
CA ARG A 231 -22.43 12.57 14.30
C ARG A 231 -22.84 13.63 15.34
N ILE A 232 -23.14 14.85 14.90
CA ILE A 232 -23.53 15.96 15.79
C ILE A 232 -24.99 16.40 15.63
N ARG A 233 -25.68 15.86 14.63
CA ARG A 233 -27.07 16.20 14.34
C ARG A 233 -27.97 15.87 15.54
N GLY A 234 -28.85 16.80 15.90
CA GLY A 234 -29.80 16.62 17.00
C GLY A 234 -29.22 16.80 18.41
N TYR A 235 -27.92 17.07 18.54
CA TYR A 235 -27.29 17.32 19.84
C TYR A 235 -27.19 18.83 20.16
N GLY A 236 -27.17 19.16 21.45
CA GLY A 236 -26.75 20.49 21.92
C GLY A 236 -25.25 20.73 21.69
N SER A 237 -24.79 21.98 21.70
CA SER A 237 -23.38 22.31 21.41
C SER A 237 -22.39 21.65 22.38
N GLU A 238 -22.69 21.62 23.68
CA GLU A 238 -21.84 20.98 24.70
C GLU A 238 -21.87 19.45 24.60
N GLU A 239 -23.04 18.87 24.36
CA GLU A 239 -23.22 17.42 24.16
C GLU A 239 -22.47 16.94 22.91
N ALA A 240 -22.59 17.68 21.81
CA ALA A 240 -21.87 17.41 20.56
C ALA A 240 -20.35 17.48 20.76
N SER A 241 -19.86 18.49 21.49
CA SER A 241 -18.43 18.63 21.79
C SER A 241 -17.92 17.44 22.60
N SER A 242 -18.63 17.10 23.68
CA SER A 242 -18.28 15.99 24.57
C SER A 242 -18.30 14.65 23.82
N LYS A 243 -19.27 14.46 22.93
CA LYS A 243 -19.39 13.27 22.07
C LYS A 243 -18.21 13.16 21.11
N ILE A 244 -17.85 14.24 20.41
CA ILE A 244 -16.68 14.26 19.52
C ILE A 244 -15.41 13.93 20.30
N GLU A 245 -15.19 14.57 21.45
CA GLU A 245 -13.99 14.32 22.27
C GLU A 245 -13.89 12.87 22.73
N SER A 246 -15.00 12.29 23.19
CA SER A 246 -15.06 10.88 23.58
C SER A 246 -14.81 9.93 22.41
N GLU A 247 -15.34 10.22 21.22
CA GLU A 247 -15.12 9.40 20.02
C GLU A 247 -13.68 9.50 19.54
N VAL A 248 -13.10 10.72 19.52
CA VAL A 248 -11.69 10.93 19.18
C VAL A 248 -10.78 10.13 20.12
N ALA A 249 -10.98 10.23 21.44
CA ALA A 249 -10.19 9.49 22.41
C ALA A 249 -10.32 7.96 22.25
N GLY A 250 -11.52 7.48 21.91
CA GLY A 250 -11.76 6.07 21.62
C GLY A 250 -11.01 5.58 20.38
N VAL A 251 -11.11 6.33 19.29
CA VAL A 251 -10.48 6.02 18.00
C VAL A 251 -8.95 6.10 18.09
N GLU A 252 -8.39 7.09 18.79
CA GLU A 252 -6.95 7.20 19.03
C GLU A 252 -6.41 6.04 19.87
N LYS A 253 -7.15 5.63 20.90
CA LYS A 253 -6.77 4.48 21.73
C LYS A 253 -6.78 3.18 20.91
N GLU A 254 -7.79 2.99 20.09
CA GLU A 254 -7.90 1.82 19.22
C GLU A 254 -6.77 1.78 18.18
N GLU A 255 -6.50 2.91 17.51
CA GLU A 255 -5.40 3.04 16.56
C GLU A 255 -4.07 2.64 17.20
N LYS A 256 -3.78 3.18 18.39
CA LYS A 256 -2.56 2.85 19.12
C LYS A 256 -2.45 1.35 19.40
N GLY A 257 -3.54 0.72 19.85
CA GLY A 257 -3.56 -0.73 20.10
C GLY A 257 -3.31 -1.57 18.86
N LEU A 258 -3.89 -1.18 17.72
CA LEU A 258 -3.68 -1.84 16.43
C LEU A 258 -2.24 -1.68 15.92
N LEU A 259 -1.63 -0.51 16.13
CA LEU A 259 -0.23 -0.27 15.79
C LEU A 259 0.73 -1.08 16.67
N GLU A 260 0.43 -1.22 17.96
CA GLU A 260 1.16 -2.11 18.87
C GLU A 260 1.05 -3.58 18.43
N GLU A 261 -0.14 -4.05 18.07
CA GLU A 261 -0.35 -5.40 17.54
C GLU A 261 0.44 -5.63 16.23
N LEU A 262 0.40 -4.66 15.31
CA LEU A 262 1.17 -4.72 14.06
C LEU A 262 2.67 -4.79 14.32
N TRP A 263 3.17 -4.02 15.30
CA TRP A 263 4.57 -4.04 15.72
C TRP A 263 4.97 -5.41 16.26
N GLU A 264 4.14 -6.04 17.09
CA GLU A 264 4.42 -7.38 17.59
C GLU A 264 4.49 -8.43 16.47
N ILE A 265 3.59 -8.35 15.48
CA ILE A 265 3.62 -9.23 14.31
C ILE A 265 4.90 -8.99 13.52
N ALA A 266 5.25 -7.74 13.26
CA ALA A 266 6.47 -7.38 12.56
C ALA A 266 7.71 -7.92 13.29
N ALA A 267 7.83 -7.71 14.60
CA ALA A 267 8.96 -8.18 15.40
C ALA A 267 9.12 -9.71 15.35
N LYS A 268 8.01 -10.47 15.34
CA LYS A 268 8.01 -11.94 15.30
C LYS A 268 8.27 -12.51 13.90
N GLU A 269 7.76 -11.86 12.85
CA GLU A 269 7.68 -12.45 11.50
C GLU A 269 8.66 -11.85 10.49
N LYS A 270 9.13 -10.61 10.67
CA LYS A 270 9.94 -9.86 9.70
C LYS A 270 11.16 -10.64 9.20
N ASN A 271 12.04 -11.10 10.10
CA ASN A 271 13.28 -11.78 9.70
C ASN A 271 13.00 -13.02 8.87
N LYS A 272 11.97 -13.76 9.26
CA LYS A 272 11.58 -14.97 8.55
C LYS A 272 10.88 -14.67 7.22
N LEU A 273 10.17 -13.54 7.08
CA LEU A 273 9.63 -13.08 5.80
C LEU A 273 10.75 -12.64 4.84
N LEU A 274 11.79 -11.97 5.37
CA LEU A 274 12.99 -11.64 4.59
C LEU A 274 13.73 -12.88 4.11
N GLN A 275 13.80 -13.93 4.94
CA GLN A 275 14.33 -15.23 4.54
C GLN A 275 13.54 -15.85 3.40
N ILE A 276 12.21 -15.95 3.55
CA ILE A 276 11.31 -16.44 2.49
C ILE A 276 11.51 -15.63 1.20
N ARG A 277 11.58 -14.30 1.31
CA ARG A 277 11.80 -13.41 0.18
C ARG A 277 13.08 -13.76 -0.58
N GLU A 278 14.19 -13.97 0.13
CA GLU A 278 15.44 -14.33 -0.54
C GLU A 278 15.37 -15.73 -1.16
N LEU A 279 14.78 -16.72 -0.47
CA LEU A 279 14.56 -18.05 -1.03
C LEU A 279 13.77 -18.00 -2.34
N LEU A 280 12.68 -17.26 -2.38
CA LEU A 280 11.85 -17.12 -3.57
C LEU A 280 12.60 -16.43 -4.73
N LYS A 281 13.43 -15.41 -4.44
CA LYS A 281 14.30 -14.81 -5.47
C LYS A 281 15.33 -15.79 -6.00
N VAL A 282 15.88 -16.66 -5.14
CA VAL A 282 16.79 -17.71 -5.59
C VAL A 282 16.08 -18.62 -6.58
N GLU A 283 14.89 -19.13 -6.24
CA GLU A 283 14.13 -20.02 -7.14
C GLU A 283 13.72 -19.31 -8.45
N GLU A 284 13.27 -18.06 -8.37
CA GLU A 284 12.94 -17.26 -9.56
C GLU A 284 14.18 -17.06 -10.46
N PHE A 285 15.35 -16.80 -9.86
CA PHE A 285 16.61 -16.65 -10.58
C PHE A 285 17.06 -17.98 -11.21
N LEU A 286 16.98 -19.10 -10.49
CA LEU A 286 17.39 -20.41 -10.99
C LEU A 286 16.50 -20.88 -12.15
N ASP A 287 15.19 -20.70 -12.06
CA ASP A 287 14.28 -21.01 -13.19
C ASP A 287 14.58 -20.09 -14.39
N GLY A 288 14.77 -18.79 -14.14
CA GLY A 288 15.15 -17.83 -15.17
C GLY A 288 16.47 -18.18 -15.86
N ALA A 289 17.50 -18.54 -15.09
CA ALA A 289 18.79 -18.95 -15.61
C ALA A 289 18.73 -20.28 -16.37
N SER A 290 17.87 -21.21 -15.95
CA SER A 290 17.62 -22.48 -16.67
C SER A 290 17.10 -22.24 -18.08
N THR A 291 16.36 -21.15 -18.34
CA THR A 291 15.87 -20.81 -19.69
C THR A 291 16.98 -20.49 -20.69
N LEU A 292 18.18 -20.13 -20.21
CA LEU A 292 19.35 -19.87 -21.04
C LEU A 292 20.04 -21.16 -21.51
N PHE A 293 19.66 -22.32 -20.96
CA PHE A 293 20.27 -23.59 -21.33
C PHE A 293 19.66 -24.14 -22.62
N GLY A 294 20.44 -24.93 -23.35
CA GLY A 294 19.92 -25.77 -24.43
C GLY A 294 19.58 -27.15 -23.87
N LYS A 295 18.40 -27.69 -24.20
CA LYS A 295 17.96 -29.02 -23.74
C LYS A 295 18.02 -30.06 -24.85
N THR A 296 18.58 -31.22 -24.52
CA THR A 296 18.48 -32.47 -25.31
C THR A 296 17.49 -33.44 -24.64
N ALA A 297 17.45 -34.71 -25.08
CA ALA A 297 16.57 -35.71 -24.47
C ALA A 297 16.86 -36.02 -22.99
N LYS A 298 18.12 -35.92 -22.54
CA LYS A 298 18.54 -36.28 -21.16
C LYS A 298 19.62 -35.37 -20.55
N THR A 299 20.06 -34.35 -21.30
CA THR A 299 21.13 -33.44 -20.86
C THR A 299 20.76 -31.99 -21.13
N TYR A 300 21.39 -31.11 -20.38
CA TYR A 300 21.39 -29.68 -20.63
C TYR A 300 22.79 -29.24 -21.07
N VAL A 301 22.82 -28.27 -21.98
CA VAL A 301 24.03 -27.61 -22.43
C VAL A 301 24.02 -26.20 -21.86
N LEU A 302 25.04 -25.88 -21.08
CA LEU A 302 25.27 -24.54 -20.53
C LEU A 302 26.41 -23.86 -21.28
N ASN A 303 26.25 -22.57 -21.58
CA ASN A 303 27.32 -21.72 -22.09
C ASN A 303 27.42 -20.45 -21.26
N GLY A 304 28.65 -19.99 -21.05
CA GLY A 304 28.88 -18.71 -20.40
C GLY A 304 30.29 -18.16 -20.56
N TRP A 305 30.46 -16.91 -20.16
CA TRP A 305 31.76 -16.25 -20.06
C TRP A 305 32.27 -16.30 -18.63
N VAL A 306 33.52 -16.72 -18.45
CA VAL A 306 34.20 -16.81 -17.15
C VAL A 306 35.51 -16.01 -17.22
N PRO A 307 35.89 -15.25 -16.19
CA PRO A 307 37.20 -14.62 -16.11
C PRO A 307 38.32 -15.66 -16.24
N SER A 308 39.37 -15.37 -17.03
CA SER A 308 40.43 -16.35 -17.33
C SER A 308 41.10 -16.93 -16.09
N SER A 309 41.10 -16.19 -14.97
CA SER A 309 41.64 -16.61 -13.68
C SER A 309 40.72 -17.54 -12.87
N GLN A 310 39.44 -17.67 -13.23
CA GLN A 310 38.42 -18.46 -12.51
C GLN A 310 37.92 -19.66 -13.32
N VAL A 311 38.54 -19.97 -14.45
CA VAL A 311 38.14 -21.08 -15.32
C VAL A 311 38.26 -22.42 -14.60
N ASP A 312 39.39 -22.66 -13.93
CA ASP A 312 39.63 -23.92 -13.20
C ASP A 312 38.63 -24.08 -12.05
N GLU A 313 38.29 -22.97 -11.38
CA GLU A 313 37.27 -22.95 -10.35
C GLU A 313 35.88 -23.30 -10.90
N ALA A 314 35.49 -22.73 -12.04
CA ALA A 314 34.21 -23.02 -12.68
C ALA A 314 34.10 -24.49 -13.12
N VAL A 315 35.19 -25.05 -13.65
CA VAL A 315 35.24 -26.47 -14.06
C VAL A 315 35.12 -27.39 -12.83
N ASP A 316 35.90 -27.12 -11.78
CA ASP A 316 35.85 -27.88 -10.52
C ASP A 316 34.47 -27.83 -9.87
N THR A 317 33.82 -26.66 -9.91
CA THR A 317 32.46 -26.47 -9.41
C THR A 317 31.45 -27.34 -10.15
N ILE A 318 31.49 -27.33 -11.49
CA ILE A 318 30.58 -28.12 -12.33
C ILE A 318 30.83 -29.62 -12.11
N GLN A 319 32.08 -30.05 -12.03
CA GLN A 319 32.43 -31.46 -11.84
C GLN A 319 31.92 -31.98 -10.50
N LYS A 320 32.23 -31.29 -9.39
CA LYS A 320 31.79 -31.70 -8.05
C LYS A 320 30.28 -31.73 -7.86
N SER A 321 29.56 -30.83 -8.53
CA SER A 321 28.09 -30.80 -8.48
C SER A 321 27.43 -31.76 -9.47
N SER A 322 28.20 -32.32 -10.39
CA SER A 322 27.73 -33.33 -11.36
C SER A 322 28.05 -34.77 -10.95
N ASP A 323 28.95 -34.98 -9.99
CA ASP A 323 29.24 -36.29 -9.36
C ASP A 323 28.03 -36.79 -8.54
#